data_AF-A0A813K945-F1
#
_entry.id   AF-A0A813K945-F1
#
_cell.length_a   1.000
_cell.length_b   1.000
_cell.length_c   1.000
_cell.angle_alpha   90.00
_cell.angle_beta   90.00
_cell.angle_gamma   90.00
#
_symmetry.space_group_name_H-M   'P 1'
#
loop_
_entity.id
_entity.type
_entity.pdbx_description
1 polymer ?
#
loop_
_entity_poly.entity_id
_entity_poly.type
_entity_poly.pdbx_seq_one_letter_code
_entity_poly.pdbx_strand_id
1 'polypeptide(L)'
;DPCSSGLLGSMASTPAAKGCINQCQQSCPALSSALTAYFAKGGDGEAAVRESICQNGGSISCLVEPAHIGLCMPLITMAQGMGFSLPTTPEAFTASCKPAVLLQARSAKENSLSTPCTSGMLGSVASTPAAKACIDQCQGSCPALNDALTAYFTKGGEAPAKKSICQNEGSISCFTEPAHIAKCMPMISMAKGMGFSLPTSPAAFKSSCR
;
A
#
# COMPACT_ATOMS: atom_id res chain seq x y z
N ASP A 1 6.35 -5.89 -20.71
CA ASP A 1 7.37 -6.28 -19.71
C ASP A 1 6.78 -6.06 -18.31
N PRO A 2 6.76 -7.09 -17.44
CA PRO A 2 6.13 -7.00 -16.12
C PRO A 2 6.83 -6.02 -15.18
N CYS A 3 8.14 -5.75 -15.34
CA CYS A 3 8.84 -4.75 -14.53
C CYS A 3 8.47 -3.31 -14.90
N SER A 4 8.01 -3.10 -16.14
CA SER A 4 7.85 -1.77 -16.74
C SER A 4 6.40 -1.36 -16.95
N SER A 5 5.44 -2.20 -16.52
CA SER A 5 4.00 -1.98 -16.74
C SER A 5 3.17 -2.23 -15.48
N GLY A 6 1.95 -1.70 -15.49
CA GLY A 6 1.04 -1.80 -14.34
C GLY A 6 1.61 -1.14 -13.08
N LEU A 7 1.13 -1.60 -11.93
CA LEU A 7 1.52 -1.02 -10.64
C LEU A 7 3.00 -1.24 -10.31
N LEU A 8 3.55 -2.39 -10.71
CA LEU A 8 4.98 -2.67 -10.55
C LEU A 8 5.82 -1.69 -11.37
N GLY A 9 5.41 -1.35 -12.59
CA GLY A 9 6.08 -0.34 -13.41
C GLY A 9 6.07 1.07 -12.81
N SER A 10 4.95 1.47 -12.20
CA SER A 10 4.84 2.73 -11.47
C SER A 10 5.83 2.77 -10.30
N MET A 11 5.93 1.67 -9.56
CA MET A 11 6.87 1.53 -8.45
C MET A 11 8.32 1.50 -8.95
N ALA A 12 8.62 0.71 -9.97
CA ALA A 12 9.96 0.57 -10.59
C ALA A 12 10.53 1.88 -11.12
N SER A 13 9.66 2.84 -11.45
CA SER A 13 10.05 4.18 -11.87
C SER A 13 10.52 5.06 -10.70
N THR A 14 10.26 4.67 -9.45
CA THR A 14 10.71 5.42 -8.27
C THR A 14 12.17 5.13 -7.93
N PRO A 15 12.95 6.12 -7.44
CA PRO A 15 14.33 5.91 -7.02
C PRO A 15 14.47 4.81 -5.95
N ALA A 16 13.44 4.64 -5.12
CA ALA A 16 13.42 3.71 -4.02
C ALA A 16 13.22 2.24 -4.47
N ALA A 17 12.61 2.00 -5.64
CA ALA A 17 12.41 0.64 -6.16
C ALA A 17 13.32 0.29 -7.33
N LYS A 18 13.77 1.30 -8.09
CA LYS A 18 14.49 1.12 -9.36
C LYS A 18 15.73 0.24 -9.24
N GLY A 19 16.54 0.44 -8.21
CA GLY A 19 17.76 -0.35 -7.98
C GLY A 19 17.45 -1.84 -7.78
N CYS A 20 16.49 -2.13 -6.90
CA CYS A 20 16.05 -3.49 -6.61
C CYS A 20 15.43 -4.19 -7.83
N ILE A 21 14.51 -3.50 -8.53
CA ILE A 21 13.78 -4.10 -9.66
C ILE A 21 14.69 -4.32 -10.87
N ASN A 22 15.62 -3.41 -11.14
CA ASN A 22 16.60 -3.59 -12.22
C ASN A 22 17.56 -4.75 -11.93
N GLN A 23 17.95 -4.93 -10.67
CA GLN A 23 18.83 -6.04 -10.30
C GLN A 23 18.10 -7.39 -10.32
N CYS A 24 16.80 -7.38 -10.00
CA CYS A 24 16.00 -8.58 -9.85
C CYS A 24 14.85 -8.66 -10.87
N GLN A 25 15.15 -8.50 -12.16
CA GLN A 25 14.11 -8.49 -13.21
C GLN A 25 13.35 -9.82 -13.31
N GLN A 26 13.99 -10.95 -12.99
CA GLN A 26 13.31 -12.25 -12.94
C GLN A 26 12.19 -12.32 -11.89
N SER A 27 12.23 -11.42 -10.90
CA SER A 27 11.20 -11.31 -9.84
C SER A 27 9.94 -10.59 -10.31
N CYS A 28 9.98 -9.86 -11.43
CA CYS A 28 8.89 -8.97 -11.81
C CYS A 28 7.54 -9.64 -12.08
N PRO A 29 7.46 -10.81 -12.74
CA PRO A 29 6.17 -11.50 -12.90
C PRO A 29 5.54 -11.81 -11.54
N ALA A 30 6.33 -12.32 -10.59
CA ALA A 30 5.87 -12.66 -9.25
C ALA A 30 5.49 -11.43 -8.42
N LEU A 31 6.30 -10.37 -8.49
CA LEU A 31 6.02 -9.09 -7.83
C LEU A 31 4.75 -8.42 -8.39
N SER A 32 4.57 -8.45 -9.71
CA SER A 32 3.37 -7.90 -10.36
C SER A 32 2.12 -8.67 -9.93
N SER A 33 2.18 -9.99 -9.88
CA SER A 33 1.09 -10.84 -9.38
C SER A 33 0.81 -10.58 -7.89
N ALA A 34 1.85 -10.49 -7.06
CA ALA A 34 1.70 -10.23 -5.63
C ALA A 34 1.08 -8.85 -5.35
N LEU A 35 1.53 -7.80 -6.02
CA LEU A 35 0.94 -6.46 -5.92
C LEU A 35 -0.52 -6.49 -6.39
N THR A 36 -0.80 -7.12 -7.52
CA THR A 36 -2.19 -7.25 -8.02
C THR A 36 -3.08 -7.98 -7.00
N ALA A 37 -2.57 -9.07 -6.39
CA ALA A 37 -3.30 -9.82 -5.38
C ALA A 37 -3.50 -9.02 -4.07
N TYR A 38 -2.49 -8.26 -3.64
CA TYR A 38 -2.56 -7.36 -2.48
C TYR A 38 -3.74 -6.40 -2.62
N PHE A 39 -3.80 -5.72 -3.77
CA PHE A 39 -4.78 -4.67 -4.00
C PHE A 39 -6.15 -5.20 -4.43
N ALA A 40 -6.22 -6.38 -5.05
CA ALA A 40 -7.49 -7.04 -5.36
C ALA A 40 -8.17 -7.62 -4.10
N LYS A 41 -7.40 -7.98 -3.06
CA LYS A 41 -7.90 -8.61 -1.83
C LYS A 41 -8.04 -7.64 -0.64
N GLY A 42 -7.62 -6.39 -0.78
CA GLY A 42 -7.82 -5.34 0.24
C GLY A 42 -7.17 -5.69 1.58
N GLY A 43 -7.95 -5.72 2.67
CA GLY A 43 -7.46 -6.06 4.02
C GLY A 43 -6.84 -7.47 4.16
N ASP A 44 -7.11 -8.38 3.23
CA ASP A 44 -6.49 -9.72 3.15
C ASP A 44 -5.26 -9.74 2.23
N GLY A 45 -4.80 -8.56 1.79
CA GLY A 45 -3.73 -8.41 0.82
C GLY A 45 -2.41 -9.03 1.28
N GLU A 46 -2.08 -8.98 2.58
CA GLU A 46 -0.86 -9.59 3.10
C GLU A 46 -0.83 -11.11 2.89
N ALA A 47 -1.93 -11.80 3.20
CA ALA A 47 -2.05 -13.24 2.99
C ALA A 47 -1.96 -13.58 1.51
N ALA A 48 -2.60 -12.79 0.65
CA ALA A 48 -2.57 -12.96 -0.80
C ALA A 48 -1.18 -12.72 -1.39
N VAL A 49 -0.44 -11.74 -0.86
CA VAL A 49 0.97 -11.49 -1.20
C VAL A 49 1.84 -12.65 -0.77
N ARG A 50 1.72 -13.13 0.47
CA ARG A 50 2.49 -14.28 0.96
C ARG A 50 2.20 -15.54 0.14
N GLU A 51 0.95 -15.82 -0.18
CA GLU A 51 0.58 -16.95 -1.03
C GLU A 51 1.19 -16.83 -2.44
N SER A 52 1.09 -15.65 -3.06
CA SER A 52 1.68 -15.38 -4.38
C SER A 52 3.21 -15.48 -4.38
N ILE A 53 3.86 -14.97 -3.33
CA ILE A 53 5.30 -15.03 -3.12
C ILE A 53 5.74 -16.49 -2.94
N CYS A 54 5.08 -17.25 -2.08
CA CYS A 54 5.47 -18.61 -1.77
C CYS A 54 5.23 -19.58 -2.93
N GLN A 55 4.22 -19.33 -3.77
CA GLN A 55 4.02 -20.07 -5.02
C GLN A 55 5.10 -19.77 -6.08
N ASN A 56 5.77 -18.62 -5.98
CA ASN A 56 6.78 -18.16 -6.93
C ASN A 56 8.19 -18.07 -6.31
N GLY A 57 8.46 -18.79 -5.23
CA GLY A 57 9.63 -18.56 -4.35
C GLY A 57 11.00 -18.52 -5.04
N GLY A 58 11.17 -19.27 -6.14
CA GLY A 58 12.41 -19.24 -6.93
C GLY A 58 12.64 -17.95 -7.73
N SER A 59 11.59 -17.21 -8.07
CA SER A 59 11.68 -15.99 -8.88
C SER A 59 12.02 -14.76 -8.05
N ILE A 60 11.81 -14.79 -6.73
CA ILE A 60 11.88 -13.63 -5.82
C ILE A 60 12.98 -13.75 -4.76
N SER A 61 13.70 -14.87 -4.72
CA SER A 61 14.88 -15.10 -3.88
C SER A 61 15.97 -14.03 -4.08
N CYS A 62 16.12 -13.49 -5.28
CA CYS A 62 17.02 -12.36 -5.58
C CYS A 62 16.79 -11.14 -4.66
N LEU A 63 15.53 -10.88 -4.28
CA LEU A 63 15.17 -9.71 -3.47
C LEU A 63 15.69 -9.79 -2.03
N VAL A 64 15.95 -11.01 -1.56
CA VAL A 64 16.44 -11.29 -0.20
C VAL A 64 17.89 -11.74 -0.19
N GLU A 65 18.54 -11.74 -1.35
CA GLU A 65 19.92 -12.20 -1.47
C GLU A 65 20.88 -11.17 -0.86
N PRO A 66 21.87 -11.60 -0.04
CA PRO A 66 22.77 -10.68 0.65
C PRO A 66 23.51 -9.73 -0.28
N ALA A 67 23.80 -10.17 -1.51
CA ALA A 67 24.49 -9.37 -2.53
C ALA A 67 23.64 -8.19 -3.04
N HIS A 68 22.31 -8.26 -2.94
CA HIS A 68 21.40 -7.32 -3.59
C HIS A 68 20.39 -6.66 -2.63
N ILE A 69 20.23 -7.18 -1.40
CA ILE A 69 19.27 -6.70 -0.39
C ILE A 69 19.41 -5.20 -0.08
N GLY A 70 20.63 -4.66 -0.15
CA GLY A 70 20.87 -3.23 0.06
C GLY A 70 20.16 -2.34 -0.97
N LEU A 71 19.93 -2.83 -2.19
CA LEU A 71 19.17 -2.13 -3.23
C LEU A 71 17.65 -2.21 -2.99
N CYS A 72 17.21 -3.20 -2.23
CA CYS A 72 15.80 -3.48 -1.91
C CYS A 72 15.33 -2.91 -0.58
N MET A 73 16.26 -2.49 0.30
CA MET A 73 15.98 -1.84 1.58
C MET A 73 14.91 -0.72 1.50
N PRO A 74 14.94 0.22 0.54
CA PRO A 74 13.93 1.27 0.49
C PRO A 74 12.52 0.74 0.20
N LEU A 75 12.39 -0.30 -0.63
CA LEU A 75 11.12 -1.01 -0.85
C LEU A 75 10.64 -1.73 0.42
N ILE A 76 11.56 -2.34 1.16
CA ILE A 76 11.26 -3.02 2.43
C ILE A 76 10.75 -2.01 3.46
N THR A 77 11.40 -0.86 3.58
CA THR A 77 10.94 0.23 4.46
C THR A 77 9.57 0.77 4.04
N MET A 78 9.31 0.89 2.73
CA MET A 78 7.99 1.28 2.24
C MET A 78 6.92 0.25 2.61
N ALA A 79 7.20 -1.05 2.44
CA ALA A 79 6.28 -2.12 2.85
C ALA A 79 6.03 -2.12 4.37
N GLN A 80 7.07 -1.91 5.18
CA GLN A 80 6.96 -1.78 6.63
C GLN A 80 6.10 -0.58 7.04
N GLY A 81 6.25 0.56 6.34
CA GLY A 81 5.37 1.72 6.51
C GLY A 81 3.91 1.40 6.19
N MET A 82 3.67 0.46 5.26
CA MET A 82 2.35 -0.09 4.94
C MET A 82 1.92 -1.24 5.87
N GLY A 83 2.56 -1.40 7.03
CA GLY A 83 2.22 -2.43 8.01
C GLY A 83 2.65 -3.85 7.61
N PHE A 84 3.37 -4.00 6.49
CA PHE A 84 3.82 -5.28 5.97
C PHE A 84 5.30 -5.51 6.29
N SER A 85 5.59 -6.54 7.07
CA SER A 85 6.99 -6.90 7.38
C SER A 85 7.52 -7.85 6.30
N LEU A 86 8.26 -7.30 5.33
CA LEU A 86 8.99 -8.12 4.35
C LEU A 86 10.20 -8.78 5.01
N PRO A 87 10.47 -10.07 4.74
CA PRO A 87 11.69 -10.72 5.17
C PRO A 87 12.91 -10.08 4.50
N THR A 88 13.99 -9.91 5.25
CA THR A 88 15.26 -9.33 4.78
C THR A 88 16.35 -10.37 4.54
N THR A 89 16.07 -11.63 4.88
CA THR A 89 17.02 -12.74 4.69
C THR A 89 16.35 -13.90 3.96
N PRO A 90 17.13 -14.73 3.26
CA PRO A 90 16.63 -15.95 2.62
C PRO A 90 15.95 -16.90 3.63
N GLU A 91 16.51 -17.02 4.84
CA GLU A 91 15.96 -17.90 5.87
C GLU A 91 14.62 -17.40 6.41
N ALA A 92 14.49 -16.10 6.67
CA ALA A 92 13.23 -15.48 7.08
C ALA A 92 12.19 -15.60 5.96
N PHE A 93 12.62 -15.50 4.71
CA PHE A 93 11.78 -15.67 3.54
C PHE A 93 11.24 -17.11 3.43
N THR A 94 12.10 -18.13 3.52
CA THR A 94 11.68 -19.54 3.52
C THR A 94 10.77 -19.86 4.72
N ALA A 95 11.07 -19.32 5.90
CA ALA A 95 10.22 -19.48 7.08
C ALA A 95 8.82 -18.87 6.87
N SER A 96 8.73 -17.74 6.16
CA SER A 96 7.47 -17.07 5.82
C SER A 96 6.59 -17.88 4.87
N CYS A 97 7.11 -18.94 4.25
CA CYS A 97 6.38 -19.83 3.34
C CYS A 97 5.99 -21.17 3.93
N LYS A 98 6.28 -21.43 5.21
CA LYS A 98 5.84 -22.66 5.87
C LYS A 98 4.31 -22.73 5.98
N PRO A 99 3.69 -23.90 5.71
CA PRO A 99 2.23 -24.06 5.65
C PRO A 99 1.50 -23.67 6.95
N ALA A 100 2.13 -23.86 8.12
CA ALA A 100 1.56 -23.44 9.41
C ALA A 100 1.36 -21.92 9.52
N VAL A 101 2.21 -21.11 8.87
CA VAL A 101 2.14 -19.64 8.88
C VAL A 101 1.13 -19.14 7.83
N LEU A 102 0.89 -19.90 6.75
CA LEU A 102 -0.17 -19.61 5.77
C LEU A 102 -1.57 -19.87 6.36
N LEU A 103 -1.69 -20.88 7.23
CA LEU A 103 -2.94 -21.17 7.95
C LEU A 103 -3.27 -20.07 8.98
N GLN A 104 -2.27 -19.55 9.70
CA GLN A 104 -2.46 -18.47 10.69
C GLN A 104 -2.88 -17.13 10.05
N ALA A 105 -2.42 -16.83 8.84
CA ALA A 105 -2.86 -15.64 8.10
C ALA A 105 -4.34 -15.72 7.65
N ARG A 106 -4.90 -16.93 7.53
CA ARG A 106 -6.33 -17.13 7.24
C ARG A 106 -7.20 -17.09 8.51
N SER A 107 -6.62 -17.34 9.68
CA SER A 107 -7.36 -17.43 10.95
C SER A 107 -7.41 -16.13 11.76
N ALA A 108 -6.78 -15.04 11.29
CA ALA A 108 -6.86 -13.73 11.93
C ALA A 108 -8.08 -12.90 11.45
N LYS A 109 -9.28 -13.49 11.37
CA LYS A 109 -10.52 -12.71 11.21
C LYS A 109 -11.77 -13.51 11.55
N GLU A 110 -12.00 -13.78 12.83
CA GLU A 110 -13.36 -13.98 13.30
C GLU A 110 -13.90 -12.64 13.83
N ASN A 111 -14.92 -12.16 13.12
CA ASN A 111 -15.79 -11.03 13.43
C ASN A 111 -15.25 -9.61 13.17
N SER A 112 -15.23 -9.20 11.90
CA SER A 112 -15.37 -7.78 11.57
C SER A 112 -16.21 -7.65 10.31
N LEU A 113 -17.43 -7.16 10.47
CA LEU A 113 -18.27 -6.66 9.39
C LEU A 113 -17.37 -5.84 8.45
N SER A 114 -17.26 -6.25 7.18
CA SER A 114 -16.50 -5.54 6.15
C SER A 114 -17.09 -4.14 5.96
N THR A 115 -16.54 -3.16 6.70
CA THR A 115 -16.88 -1.75 6.56
C THR A 115 -16.10 -1.15 5.39
N PRO A 116 -16.57 -0.04 4.79
CA PRO A 116 -15.82 0.67 3.76
C PRO A 116 -14.40 1.10 4.21
N CYS A 117 -14.14 1.21 5.52
CA CYS A 117 -12.81 1.51 6.06
C CYS A 117 -11.88 0.28 6.12
N THR A 118 -12.43 -0.93 6.15
CA THR A 118 -11.68 -2.19 6.39
C THR A 118 -11.65 -3.09 5.16
N SER A 119 -12.14 -2.59 4.04
CA SER A 119 -12.34 -3.33 2.79
C SER A 119 -11.72 -2.57 1.62
N GLY A 120 -11.43 -3.29 0.52
CA GLY A 120 -10.83 -2.69 -0.66
C GLY A 120 -9.45 -2.07 -0.40
N MET A 121 -9.08 -1.12 -1.26
CA MET A 121 -7.79 -0.42 -1.24
C MET A 121 -7.57 0.34 0.08
N LEU A 122 -8.63 0.92 0.63
CA LEU A 122 -8.59 1.59 1.92
C LEU A 122 -8.31 0.61 3.06
N GLY A 123 -8.82 -0.62 3.02
CA GLY A 123 -8.56 -1.62 4.06
C GLY A 123 -7.07 -1.89 4.29
N SER A 124 -6.27 -1.92 3.21
CA SER A 124 -4.82 -2.07 3.26
C SER A 124 -4.14 -0.86 3.92
N VAL A 125 -4.59 0.36 3.59
CA VAL A 125 -4.05 1.60 4.16
C VAL A 125 -4.51 1.80 5.61
N ALA A 126 -5.78 1.54 5.91
CA ALA A 126 -6.40 1.72 7.23
C ALA A 126 -5.84 0.78 8.31
N SER A 127 -5.30 -0.36 7.89
CA SER A 127 -4.63 -1.30 8.79
C SER A 127 -3.22 -0.84 9.19
N THR A 128 -2.67 0.19 8.54
CA THR A 128 -1.34 0.72 8.86
C THR A 128 -1.37 1.57 10.13
N PRO A 129 -0.34 1.50 10.99
CA PRO A 129 -0.23 2.40 12.15
C PRO A 129 -0.25 3.88 11.75
N ALA A 130 0.28 4.19 10.56
CA ALA A 130 0.38 5.55 10.03
C ALA A 130 -0.98 6.17 9.65
N ALA A 131 -1.95 5.35 9.22
CA ALA A 131 -3.24 5.86 8.78
C ALA A 131 -4.38 5.54 9.77
N LYS A 132 -4.23 4.50 10.60
CA LYS A 132 -5.28 4.03 11.50
C LYS A 132 -5.85 5.14 12.39
N ALA A 133 -4.98 5.88 13.09
CA ALA A 133 -5.41 6.97 13.98
C ALA A 133 -6.12 8.12 13.25
N CYS A 134 -5.82 8.33 11.97
CA CYS A 134 -6.45 9.32 11.12
C CYS A 134 -7.84 8.84 10.64
N ILE A 135 -7.91 7.60 10.16
CA ILE A 135 -9.13 7.01 9.60
C ILE A 135 -10.16 6.71 10.70
N ASP A 136 -9.72 6.33 11.90
CA ASP A 136 -10.60 6.09 13.04
C ASP A 136 -11.40 7.35 13.44
N GLN A 137 -10.87 8.56 13.20
CA GLN A 137 -11.56 9.83 13.47
C GLN A 137 -12.56 10.22 12.37
N CYS A 138 -12.41 9.63 11.18
CA CYS A 138 -13.11 10.04 9.96
C CYS A 138 -13.76 8.83 9.25
N GLN A 139 -14.37 7.92 10.02
CA GLN A 139 -14.94 6.69 9.46
C GLN A 139 -16.05 6.95 8.42
N GLY A 140 -16.80 8.05 8.56
CA GLY A 140 -17.80 8.47 7.57
C GLY A 140 -17.19 8.84 6.20
N SER A 141 -15.89 9.10 6.15
CA SER A 141 -15.15 9.46 4.94
C SER A 141 -14.64 8.25 4.16
N CYS A 142 -14.73 7.04 4.73
CA CYS A 142 -14.10 5.86 4.17
C CYS A 142 -14.55 5.47 2.75
N PRO A 143 -15.85 5.56 2.36
CA PRO A 143 -16.24 5.30 0.98
C PRO A 143 -15.51 6.22 -0.01
N ALA A 144 -15.52 7.52 0.27
CA ALA A 144 -14.86 8.53 -0.57
C ALA A 144 -13.34 8.34 -0.62
N LEU A 145 -12.72 8.01 0.52
CA LEU A 145 -11.29 7.75 0.58
C LEU A 145 -10.90 6.47 -0.19
N ASN A 146 -11.73 5.43 -0.13
CA ASN A 146 -11.52 4.20 -0.89
C ASN A 146 -11.64 4.45 -2.40
N ASP A 147 -12.59 5.29 -2.84
CA ASP A 147 -12.72 5.71 -4.24
C ASP A 147 -11.48 6.49 -4.71
N ALA A 148 -10.98 7.41 -3.88
CA ALA A 148 -9.79 8.20 -4.17
C ALA A 148 -8.54 7.33 -4.33
N LEU A 149 -8.33 6.38 -3.40
CA LEU A 149 -7.21 5.43 -3.48
C LEU A 149 -7.37 4.51 -4.70
N THR A 150 -8.57 4.02 -4.97
CA THR A 150 -8.85 3.21 -6.17
C THR A 150 -8.51 4.00 -7.43
N ALA A 151 -8.92 5.26 -7.53
CA ALA A 151 -8.58 6.12 -8.65
C ALA A 151 -7.06 6.36 -8.76
N TYR A 152 -6.37 6.55 -7.63
CA TYR A 152 -4.91 6.69 -7.60
C TYR A 152 -4.22 5.47 -8.22
N PHE A 153 -4.54 4.28 -7.73
CA PHE A 153 -3.82 3.06 -8.11
C PHE A 153 -4.25 2.51 -9.48
N THR A 154 -5.50 2.73 -9.89
CA THR A 154 -6.04 2.12 -11.14
C THR A 154 -6.03 3.06 -12.33
N LYS A 155 -5.97 4.39 -12.12
CA LYS A 155 -6.09 5.38 -13.20
C LYS A 155 -4.84 6.25 -13.40
N GLY A 156 -3.73 5.93 -12.76
CA GLY A 156 -2.43 6.56 -13.02
C GLY A 156 -2.05 7.70 -12.08
N GLY A 157 -2.33 7.59 -10.78
CA GLY A 157 -1.72 8.41 -9.74
C GLY A 157 -2.54 9.63 -9.28
N GLU A 158 -1.86 10.74 -9.01
CA GLU A 158 -2.41 11.90 -8.28
C GLU A 158 -3.63 12.56 -8.94
N ALA A 159 -3.61 12.77 -10.26
CA ALA A 159 -4.67 13.49 -10.97
C ALA A 159 -6.08 12.84 -10.82
N PRO A 160 -6.27 11.53 -11.10
CA PRO A 160 -7.57 10.88 -10.91
C PRO A 160 -7.95 10.78 -9.43
N ALA A 161 -6.99 10.66 -8.51
CA ALA A 161 -7.25 10.67 -7.08
C ALA A 161 -7.81 12.02 -6.61
N LYS A 162 -7.18 13.13 -7.01
CA LYS A 162 -7.67 14.49 -6.73
C LYS A 162 -9.07 14.69 -7.27
N LYS A 163 -9.34 14.26 -8.51
CA LYS A 163 -10.68 14.35 -9.10
C LYS A 163 -11.73 13.64 -8.24
N SER A 164 -11.43 12.42 -7.78
CA SER A 164 -12.33 11.65 -6.90
C SER A 164 -12.52 12.33 -5.54
N ILE A 165 -11.45 12.88 -4.96
CA ILE A 165 -11.50 13.65 -3.70
C ILE A 165 -12.39 14.88 -3.83
N CYS A 166 -12.23 15.66 -4.90
CA CYS A 166 -12.99 16.89 -5.12
C CYS A 166 -14.46 16.63 -5.48
N GLN A 167 -14.78 15.46 -6.04
CA GLN A 167 -16.17 15.03 -6.20
C GLN A 167 -16.85 14.67 -4.88
N ASN A 168 -16.04 14.40 -3.83
CA ASN A 168 -16.50 13.97 -2.51
C ASN A 168 -16.01 14.93 -1.40
N GLU A 169 -15.88 16.23 -1.68
CA GLU A 169 -15.28 17.20 -0.76
C GLU A 169 -15.88 17.15 0.66
N GLY A 170 -17.21 17.09 0.75
CA GLY A 170 -17.92 17.04 2.02
C GLY A 170 -17.49 15.85 2.87
N SER A 171 -17.34 14.68 2.26
CA SER A 171 -16.91 13.46 2.92
C SER A 171 -15.42 13.48 3.27
N ILE A 172 -14.54 14.08 2.47
CA ILE A 172 -13.08 14.06 2.71
C ILE A 172 -12.62 15.18 3.67
N SER A 173 -13.40 16.24 3.85
CA SER A 173 -13.03 17.41 4.64
C SER A 173 -12.57 17.12 6.07
N CYS A 174 -13.12 16.06 6.70
CA CYS A 174 -12.78 15.59 8.05
C CYS A 174 -11.28 15.44 8.30
N PHE A 175 -10.53 14.94 7.31
CA PHE A 175 -9.08 14.69 7.43
C PHE A 175 -8.25 15.97 7.54
N THR A 176 -8.82 17.10 7.12
CA THR A 176 -8.15 18.40 7.14
C THR A 176 -8.58 19.29 8.29
N GLU A 177 -9.53 18.82 9.11
CA GLU A 177 -10.00 19.57 10.26
C GLU A 177 -8.87 19.75 11.30
N PRO A 178 -8.76 20.93 11.94
CA PRO A 178 -7.72 21.19 12.93
C PRO A 178 -7.69 20.17 14.08
N ALA A 179 -8.85 19.62 14.45
CA ALA A 179 -8.98 18.62 15.50
C ALA A 179 -8.41 17.23 15.11
N HIS A 180 -8.28 16.94 13.80
CA HIS A 180 -7.94 15.61 13.30
C HIS A 180 -6.58 15.58 12.58
N ILE A 181 -6.16 16.70 11.98
CA ILE A 181 -5.00 16.76 11.09
C ILE A 181 -3.71 16.24 11.72
N ALA A 182 -3.50 16.48 13.01
CA ALA A 182 -2.30 16.02 13.72
C ALA A 182 -2.16 14.48 13.66
N LYS A 183 -3.27 13.74 13.75
CA LYS A 183 -3.30 12.27 13.63
C LYS A 183 -3.14 11.79 12.18
N CYS A 184 -3.36 12.66 11.21
CA CYS A 184 -3.24 12.38 9.78
C CYS A 184 -1.85 12.67 9.20
N MET A 185 -0.98 13.37 9.93
CA MET A 185 0.37 13.70 9.48
C MET A 185 1.22 12.49 9.05
N PRO A 186 1.19 11.32 9.72
CA PRO A 186 1.96 10.17 9.26
C PRO A 186 1.47 9.64 7.90
N MET A 187 0.15 9.59 7.69
CA MET A 187 -0.45 9.24 6.39
C MET A 187 -0.12 10.27 5.30
N ILE A 188 -0.15 11.56 5.63
CA ILE A 188 0.22 12.65 4.71
C ILE A 188 1.69 12.54 4.28
N SER A 189 2.57 12.20 5.22
CA SER A 189 3.99 12.00 4.94
C SER A 189 4.21 10.79 4.03
N MET A 190 3.47 9.70 4.25
CA MET A 190 3.47 8.53 3.37
C MET A 190 3.03 8.89 1.95
N ALA A 191 1.92 9.63 1.80
CA ALA A 191 1.45 10.09 0.49
C ALA A 191 2.50 10.93 -0.23
N LYS A 192 3.14 11.86 0.48
CA LYS A 192 4.21 12.70 -0.08
C LYS A 192 5.39 11.86 -0.59
N GLY A 193 5.77 10.80 0.13
CA GLY A 193 6.80 9.86 -0.31
C GLY A 193 6.44 9.11 -1.60
N MET A 194 5.15 8.92 -1.88
CA MET A 194 4.64 8.34 -3.12
C MET A 194 4.47 9.39 -4.25
N GLY A 195 4.90 10.63 -4.02
CA GLY A 195 4.74 11.73 -4.96
C GLY A 195 3.35 12.38 -4.95
N PHE A 196 2.50 12.05 -3.96
CA PHE A 196 1.15 12.61 -3.83
C PHE A 196 1.08 13.65 -2.71
N SER A 197 0.86 14.91 -3.07
CA SER A 197 0.79 16.00 -2.08
C SER A 197 -0.63 16.16 -1.52
N LEU A 198 -0.82 15.75 -0.27
CA LEU A 198 -2.08 15.91 0.45
C LEU A 198 -2.15 17.27 1.17
N PRO A 199 -3.30 17.96 1.13
CA PRO A 199 -3.50 19.22 1.84
C PRO A 199 -3.54 19.01 3.35
N THR A 200 -2.98 19.96 4.10
CA THR A 200 -2.90 19.92 5.57
C THR A 200 -3.86 20.88 6.28
N SER A 201 -4.77 21.51 5.53
CA SER A 201 -5.76 22.41 6.10
C SER A 201 -7.02 22.48 5.22
N PRO A 202 -8.17 22.92 5.76
CA PRO A 202 -9.40 23.02 4.98
C PRO A 202 -9.29 24.05 3.84
N ALA A 203 -8.52 25.13 4.07
CA ALA A 203 -8.27 26.15 3.06
C ALA A 203 -7.40 25.62 1.91
N ALA A 204 -6.33 24.88 2.24
CA ALA A 204 -5.50 24.22 1.24
C ALA A 204 -6.28 23.15 0.47
N PHE A 205 -7.15 22.41 1.16
CA PHE A 205 -8.03 21.41 0.56
C PHE A 205 -8.98 22.02 -0.47
N LYS A 206 -9.76 23.04 -0.08
CA LYS A 206 -10.66 23.76 -1.00
C LYS A 206 -9.91 24.38 -2.17
N SER A 207 -8.70 24.88 -1.96
CA SER A 207 -7.89 25.44 -3.04
C SER A 207 -7.35 24.38 -4.00
N SER A 208 -7.19 23.14 -3.54
CA SER A 208 -6.74 22.02 -4.38
C SER A 208 -7.82 21.47 -5.30
N CYS A 209 -9.09 21.86 -5.08
CA CYS A 209 -10.27 21.41 -5.82
C CYS A 209 -10.88 22.49 -6.73
N ARG A 210 -10.21 23.63 -6.87
CA ARG A 210 -10.60 24.75 -7.75
C ARG A 210 -9.83 24.73 -9.07
#